data_AF-A0A6H3NXI9-F1
#
_entry.id   AF-A0A6H3NXI9-F1
#
_cell.length_a   1.000
_cell.length_b   1.000
_cell.length_c   1.000
_cell.angle_alpha   90.00
_cell.angle_beta   90.00
_cell.angle_gamma   90.00
#
_symmetry.space_group_name_H-M   'P 1'
#
loop_
_entity.id
_entity.type
_entity.pdbx_description
1 polymer ?
#
loop_
_entity_poly.entity_id
_entity_poly.type
_entity_poly.pdbx_seq_one_letter_code
_entity_poly.pdbx_strand_id
1 'polypeptide(L)'
;MKGHSPLFQIIFCFIWFVYPVLGNFLVTPELTFRLELVGFSREQIRFCKQKPIQVFGRNPIAPSMSCHFLPEVEVGLDQFFTEESAETEETQWAFYDGAGKQLFPIVSWEGQEPMNLISVVRSKRGQFGVQLQRKKDGAYFFYRTKIQNWVI
;
A
#
# COMPACT_ATOMS: atom_id res chain seq x y z
N MET A 1 -31.66 -29.14 -33.28
CA MET A 1 -30.66 -28.10 -32.95
C MET A 1 -31.36 -27.07 -32.08
N LYS A 2 -31.04 -27.00 -30.77
CA LYS A 2 -31.68 -26.04 -29.86
C LYS A 2 -31.02 -24.68 -30.06
N GLY A 3 -31.78 -23.70 -30.58
CA GLY A 3 -31.31 -22.33 -30.71
C GLY A 3 -31.15 -21.70 -29.33
N HIS A 4 -29.94 -21.25 -29.00
CA HIS A 4 -29.73 -20.44 -27.80
C HIS A 4 -30.42 -19.09 -28.01
N SER A 5 -31.28 -18.71 -27.05
CA SER A 5 -31.97 -17.42 -27.09
C SER A 5 -30.94 -16.28 -27.02
N PRO A 6 -31.00 -15.28 -27.91
CA PRO A 6 -30.05 -14.17 -27.95
C PRO A 6 -30.05 -13.35 -26.63
N LEU A 7 -31.16 -13.40 -25.89
CA LEU A 7 -31.29 -12.82 -24.56
C LEU A 7 -30.32 -13.43 -23.53
N PHE A 8 -30.05 -14.74 -23.63
CA PHE A 8 -29.14 -15.42 -22.73
C PHE A 8 -27.68 -15.02 -22.98
N GLN A 9 -27.29 -14.82 -24.24
CA GLN A 9 -25.95 -14.34 -24.60
C GLN A 9 -25.71 -12.90 -24.13
N ILE A 10 -26.72 -12.03 -24.23
CA ILE A 10 -26.62 -10.64 -23.76
C ILE A 10 -26.46 -10.59 -22.24
N ILE A 11 -27.25 -11.37 -21.49
CA ILE A 11 -27.15 -11.45 -20.03
C ILE A 11 -25.77 -11.98 -19.61
N PHE A 12 -25.27 -13.02 -20.28
CA PHE A 12 -23.98 -13.61 -19.94
C PHE A 12 -22.81 -12.64 -20.19
N CYS A 13 -22.81 -11.94 -21.34
CA CYS A 13 -21.86 -10.87 -21.61
C CYS A 13 -21.95 -9.75 -20.58
N PHE A 14 -23.16 -9.30 -20.23
CA PHE A 14 -23.36 -8.23 -19.26
C PHE A 14 -22.85 -8.61 -17.87
N ILE A 15 -23.12 -9.84 -17.41
CA ILE A 15 -22.58 -10.34 -16.15
C ILE A 15 -21.05 -10.37 -16.19
N TRP A 16 -20.45 -10.92 -17.26
CA TRP A 16 -18.98 -10.98 -17.38
C TRP A 16 -18.31 -9.60 -17.39
N PHE A 17 -18.97 -8.58 -17.97
CA PHE A 17 -18.45 -7.22 -18.01
C PHE A 17 -18.72 -6.42 -16.72
N VAL A 18 -19.82 -6.67 -16.01
CA VAL A 18 -20.19 -5.91 -14.79
C VAL A 18 -19.60 -6.53 -13.51
N TYR A 19 -19.41 -7.85 -13.46
CA TYR A 19 -18.82 -8.52 -12.30
C TYR A 19 -17.46 -7.96 -11.87
N PRO A 20 -16.50 -7.66 -12.77
CA PRO A 20 -15.23 -7.04 -12.37
C PRO A 20 -15.37 -5.59 -11.89
N VAL A 21 -16.46 -4.89 -12.25
CA VAL A 21 -16.73 -3.51 -11.82
C VAL A 21 -17.23 -3.47 -10.37
N LEU A 22 -17.82 -4.56 -9.89
CA LEU A 22 -18.19 -4.77 -8.48
C LEU A 22 -17.05 -5.37 -7.65
N GLY A 23 -15.82 -5.37 -8.18
CA GLY A 23 -14.64 -5.88 -7.51
C GLY A 23 -14.50 -5.27 -6.12
N ASN A 24 -14.58 -6.13 -5.10
CA ASN A 24 -14.24 -5.78 -3.73
C ASN A 24 -12.89 -5.08 -3.74
N PHE A 25 -12.83 -3.85 -3.21
CA PHE A 25 -11.55 -3.26 -2.86
C PHE A 25 -10.79 -4.29 -2.03
N LEU A 26 -9.55 -4.57 -2.40
CA LEU A 26 -8.74 -5.50 -1.62
C LEU A 26 -8.60 -4.88 -0.22
N VAL A 27 -9.02 -5.62 0.81
CA VAL A 27 -8.88 -5.20 2.20
C VAL A 27 -7.92 -6.16 2.86
N THR A 28 -6.95 -5.62 3.60
CA THR A 28 -6.05 -6.47 4.38
C THR A 28 -6.81 -7.19 5.49
N PRO A 29 -6.43 -8.42 5.86
CA PRO A 29 -7.04 -9.10 7.00
C PRO A 29 -6.86 -8.33 8.32
N GLU A 30 -7.73 -8.59 9.30
CA GLU A 30 -7.68 -7.94 10.61
C GLU A 30 -6.66 -8.62 11.54
N LEU A 31 -5.38 -8.54 11.16
CA LEU A 31 -4.24 -9.07 11.92
C LEU A 31 -3.07 -8.09 11.91
N THR A 32 -2.09 -8.30 12.78
CA THR A 32 -0.88 -7.46 12.84
C THR A 32 0.12 -7.87 11.75
N PHE A 33 0.51 -6.93 10.91
CA PHE A 33 1.51 -7.07 9.86
C PHE A 33 2.85 -6.51 10.33
N ARG A 34 3.87 -7.37 10.36
CA ARG A 34 5.25 -6.96 10.64
C ARG A 34 5.98 -6.69 9.34
N LEU A 35 6.59 -5.51 9.27
CA LEU A 35 7.43 -5.08 8.16
C LEU A 35 8.89 -5.44 8.45
N GLU A 36 9.50 -6.19 7.54
CA GLU A 36 10.89 -6.62 7.66
C GLU A 36 11.81 -5.74 6.81
N LEU A 37 12.71 -5.02 7.47
CA LEU A 37 13.76 -4.22 6.84
C LEU A 37 15.05 -5.02 6.77
N VAL A 38 15.37 -5.56 5.59
CA VAL A 38 16.58 -6.37 5.40
C VAL A 38 17.76 -5.48 5.02
N GLY A 39 18.85 -5.54 5.80
CA GLY A 39 20.17 -5.04 5.39
C GLY A 39 20.50 -3.58 5.71
N PHE A 40 19.69 -2.88 6.51
CA PHE A 40 19.94 -1.49 6.91
C PHE A 40 19.78 -1.32 8.43
N SER A 41 20.63 -0.52 9.08
CA SER A 41 20.42 -0.16 10.49
C SER A 41 19.26 0.82 10.62
N ARG A 42 18.39 0.63 11.64
CA ARG A 42 17.15 1.41 11.81
C ARG A 42 17.40 2.92 11.90
N GLU A 43 18.52 3.32 12.52
CA GLU A 43 18.98 4.70 12.64
C GLU A 43 19.22 5.43 11.30
N GLN A 44 19.48 4.67 10.22
CA GLN A 44 19.71 5.20 8.89
C GLN A 44 18.44 5.27 8.04
N ILE A 45 17.33 4.75 8.57
CA ILE A 45 16.08 4.62 7.82
C ILE A 45 15.14 5.73 8.26
N ARG A 46 14.46 6.31 7.28
CA ARG A 46 13.47 7.36 7.46
C ARG A 46 12.18 6.97 6.78
N PHE A 47 11.06 7.22 7.44
CA PHE A 47 9.73 7.14 6.86
C PHE A 47 9.32 8.54 6.41
N CYS A 48 9.25 8.73 5.10
CA CYS A 48 9.11 10.05 4.49
C CYS A 48 7.89 10.13 3.59
N LYS A 49 7.27 11.31 3.57
CA LYS A 49 6.30 11.68 2.56
C LYS A 49 6.96 11.78 1.19
N GLN A 50 6.31 11.22 0.18
CA GLN A 50 6.76 11.18 -1.20
C GLN A 50 6.16 12.33 -2.01
N LYS A 51 6.84 12.74 -3.09
CA LYS A 51 6.23 13.48 -4.20
C LYS A 51 5.57 12.45 -5.13
N PRO A 52 4.24 12.32 -5.19
CA PRO A 52 3.56 11.22 -5.88
C PRO A 52 3.58 11.43 -7.40
N ILE A 53 4.69 11.09 -8.05
CA ILE A 53 4.84 11.14 -9.51
C ILE A 53 4.23 9.88 -10.14
N GLN A 54 4.45 8.74 -9.50
CA GLN A 54 3.92 7.44 -9.89
C GLN A 54 2.88 6.97 -8.89
N VAL A 55 1.82 6.32 -9.37
CA VAL A 55 0.86 5.63 -8.48
C VAL A 55 1.59 4.50 -7.78
N PHE A 56 2.15 3.54 -8.53
CA PHE A 56 2.99 2.48 -7.98
C PHE A 56 4.44 2.70 -8.42
N GLY A 57 5.39 2.54 -7.50
CA GLY A 57 6.80 2.50 -7.85
C GLY A 57 7.67 3.40 -6.97
N ARG A 58 8.73 3.93 -7.60
CA ARG A 58 9.74 4.73 -6.90
C ARG A 58 9.42 6.20 -7.04
N ASN A 59 9.12 6.84 -5.92
CA ASN A 59 8.92 8.28 -5.86
C ASN A 59 10.05 8.94 -5.07
N PRO A 60 10.47 10.17 -5.42
CA PRO A 60 11.42 10.91 -4.60
C PRO A 60 10.76 11.44 -3.32
N ILE A 61 11.58 11.76 -2.31
CA ILE A 61 11.15 12.43 -1.08
C ILE A 61 10.58 13.81 -1.44
N ALA A 62 9.45 14.19 -0.83
CA ALA A 62 8.85 15.50 -1.04
C ALA A 62 9.76 16.63 -0.48
N PRO A 63 9.89 17.78 -1.16
CA PRO A 63 10.74 18.89 -0.70
C PRO A 63 10.29 19.53 0.62
N SER A 64 8.99 19.50 0.92
CA SER A 64 8.42 19.96 2.19
C SER A 64 8.55 18.85 3.24
N MET A 65 9.72 18.83 3.87
CA MET A 65 10.21 17.89 4.89
C MET A 65 9.14 17.36 5.87
N SER A 66 8.66 16.15 5.61
CA SER A 66 7.97 15.30 6.59
C SER A 66 8.62 13.92 6.52
N CYS A 67 9.73 13.79 7.23
CA CYS A 67 10.47 12.53 7.40
C CYS A 67 10.61 12.24 8.89
N HIS A 68 10.25 11.03 9.29
CA HIS A 68 10.42 10.53 10.64
C HIS A 68 11.54 9.49 10.65
N PHE A 69 12.48 9.62 11.57
CA PHE A 69 13.47 8.56 11.80
C PHE A 69 12.78 7.35 12.42
N LEU A 70 13.21 6.15 12.06
CA LEU A 70 12.70 4.94 12.68
C LEU A 70 13.27 4.81 14.09
N PRO A 71 12.42 4.61 15.11
CA PRO A 71 12.86 4.27 16.47
C PRO A 71 13.64 2.95 16.47
N GLU A 72 14.54 2.78 17.44
CA GLU A 72 15.28 1.51 17.61
C GLU A 72 14.37 0.34 17.98
N VAL A 73 13.26 0.64 18.66
CA VAL A 73 12.23 -0.33 19.04
C VAL A 73 11.18 -0.50 17.95
N GLU A 74 10.47 -1.62 18.02
CA GLU A 74 9.30 -1.87 17.19
C GLU A 74 8.21 -0.82 17.45
N VAL A 75 7.66 -0.25 16.38
CA VAL A 75 6.60 0.76 16.49
C VAL A 75 5.49 0.54 15.46
N GLY A 76 4.28 0.95 15.84
CA GLY A 76 3.15 1.01 14.91
C GLY A 76 3.31 2.16 13.93
N LEU A 77 2.96 1.94 12.66
CA LEU A 77 3.05 2.98 11.63
C LEU A 77 2.09 4.14 11.89
N ASP A 78 1.01 3.91 12.64
CA ASP A 78 0.04 4.93 13.03
C ASP A 78 0.68 6.09 13.81
N GLN A 79 1.78 5.83 14.52
CA GLN A 79 2.53 6.84 15.27
C GLN A 79 3.17 7.92 14.38
N PHE A 80 3.35 7.65 13.09
CA PHE A 80 3.86 8.65 12.13
C PHE A 80 2.77 9.56 11.57
N PHE A 81 1.50 9.35 11.93
CA PHE A 81 0.34 10.07 11.39
C PHE A 81 -0.43 10.86 12.47
N THR A 82 0.24 11.28 13.54
CA THR A 82 -0.35 11.96 14.70
C THR A 82 -0.92 13.35 14.39
N GLU A 83 -0.51 13.96 13.28
CA GLU A 83 -1.01 15.26 12.87
C GLU A 83 -2.40 15.13 12.21
N GLU A 84 -3.33 16.00 12.64
CA GLU A 84 -4.58 16.22 11.93
C GLU A 84 -4.26 16.62 10.50
N SER A 85 -4.84 15.90 9.54
CA SER A 85 -4.56 16.13 8.13
C SER A 85 -5.16 17.48 7.72
N ALA A 86 -4.36 18.55 7.81
CA ALA A 86 -4.64 19.84 7.16
C ALA A 86 -4.49 19.74 5.63
N GLU A 87 -4.16 18.55 5.14
CA GLU A 87 -3.86 18.30 3.74
C GLU A 87 -5.13 18.12 2.92
N THR A 88 -5.24 18.94 1.87
CA THR A 88 -6.34 18.87 0.90
C THR A 88 -6.11 17.80 -0.17
N GLU A 89 -4.99 17.08 -0.09
CA GLU A 89 -4.53 16.11 -1.08
C GLU A 89 -4.23 14.74 -0.47
N GLU A 90 -4.21 13.72 -1.33
CA GLU A 90 -3.77 12.39 -0.94
C GLU A 90 -2.26 12.41 -0.74
N THR A 91 -1.79 11.73 0.31
CA THR A 91 -0.36 11.62 0.60
C THR A 91 0.12 10.19 0.45
N GLN A 92 1.36 10.06 0.00
CA GLN A 92 2.06 8.78 -0.07
C GLN A 92 3.31 8.85 0.80
N TRP A 93 3.61 7.77 1.50
CA TRP A 93 4.72 7.68 2.45
C TRP A 93 5.48 6.38 2.23
N ALA A 94 6.81 6.44 2.28
CA ALA A 94 7.64 5.25 2.09
C ALA A 94 8.93 5.34 2.92
N PHE A 95 9.64 4.22 2.96
CA PHE A 95 10.92 4.13 3.66
C PHE A 95 12.06 4.52 2.74
N TYR A 96 13.04 5.24 3.27
CA TYR A 96 14.25 5.68 2.57
C TYR A 96 15.47 5.45 3.45
N ASP A 97 16.61 5.15 2.85
CA ASP A 97 17.89 5.14 3.54
C ASP A 97 18.48 6.56 3.69
N GLY A 98 19.63 6.66 4.36
CA GLY A 98 20.34 7.93 4.57
C GLY A 98 20.83 8.60 3.29
N ALA A 99 20.89 7.87 2.17
CA ALA A 99 21.23 8.39 0.85
C ALA A 99 20.00 8.84 0.03
N GLY A 100 18.79 8.69 0.58
CA GLY A 100 17.54 9.03 -0.10
C GLY A 100 17.07 7.98 -1.11
N LYS A 101 17.61 6.76 -1.06
CA LYS A 101 17.11 5.64 -1.87
C LYS A 101 15.93 4.99 -1.17
N GLN A 102 14.83 4.81 -1.91
CA GLN A 102 13.64 4.14 -1.39
C GLN A 102 13.93 2.67 -1.07
N LEU A 103 13.47 2.25 0.10
CA LEU A 103 13.51 0.91 0.64
C LEU A 103 12.13 0.26 0.52
N PHE A 104 12.13 -1.06 0.44
CA PHE A 104 10.92 -1.87 0.27
C PHE A 104 10.86 -2.94 1.35
N PRO A 105 10.30 -2.63 2.53
CA PRO A 105 10.14 -3.63 3.58
C PRO A 105 9.30 -4.80 3.10
N ILE A 106 9.61 -6.00 3.58
CA ILE A 106 8.86 -7.20 3.24
C ILE A 106 7.72 -7.38 4.24
N VAL A 107 6.55 -7.76 3.74
CA VAL A 107 5.41 -8.18 4.55
C VAL A 107 4.95 -9.56 4.11
N SER A 108 4.57 -10.40 5.08
CA SER A 108 3.98 -11.71 4.82
C SER A 108 2.81 -11.96 5.76
N TRP A 109 1.80 -12.68 5.29
CA TRP A 109 0.70 -13.19 6.10
C TRP A 109 0.12 -14.45 5.45
N GLU A 110 -0.68 -15.18 6.22
CA GLU A 110 -1.24 -16.46 5.80
C GLU A 110 -2.07 -16.34 4.52
N GLY A 111 -1.85 -17.27 3.58
CA GLY A 111 -2.57 -17.33 2.31
C GLY A 111 -2.11 -16.33 1.25
N GLN A 112 -1.07 -15.53 1.51
CA GLN A 112 -0.44 -14.66 0.52
C GLN A 112 1.05 -14.94 0.39
N GLU A 113 1.57 -14.81 -0.83
CA GLU A 113 3.02 -14.82 -1.06
C GLU A 113 3.65 -13.55 -0.45
N PRO A 114 4.93 -13.58 -0.02
CA PRO A 114 5.61 -12.40 0.50
C PRO A 114 5.58 -11.24 -0.49
N MET A 115 5.25 -10.06 0.01
CA MET A 115 5.12 -8.83 -0.76
C MET A 115 6.09 -7.76 -0.25
N ASN A 116 6.47 -6.87 -1.15
CA ASN A 116 7.19 -5.66 -0.82
C ASN A 116 6.18 -4.53 -0.56
N LEU A 117 6.32 -3.82 0.55
CA LEU A 117 5.61 -2.57 0.77
C LEU A 117 6.27 -1.46 -0.05
N ILE A 118 5.52 -0.92 -1.01
CA ILE A 118 5.96 0.17 -1.88
C ILE A 118 5.74 1.52 -1.21
N SER A 119 4.52 1.75 -0.72
CA SER A 119 4.15 2.97 -0.01
C SER A 119 2.89 2.76 0.84
N VAL A 120 2.70 3.64 1.82
CA VAL A 120 1.46 3.85 2.56
C VAL A 120 0.78 5.07 1.98
N VAL A 121 -0.51 4.96 1.69
CA VAL A 121 -1.34 6.04 1.13
C VAL A 121 -2.34 6.49 2.19
N ARG A 122 -2.38 7.78 2.50
CA ARG A 122 -3.41 8.40 3.33
C ARG A 122 -4.28 9.29 2.45
N SER A 123 -5.54 8.93 2.29
CA SER A 123 -6.50 9.68 1.48
C SER A 123 -6.87 11.01 2.15
N LYS A 124 -7.48 11.91 1.38
CA LYS A 124 -8.03 13.20 1.86
C LYS A 124 -9.04 13.04 3.01
N ARG A 125 -9.67 11.87 3.14
CA ARG A 125 -10.65 11.56 4.20
C ARG A 125 -10.01 10.85 5.40
N GLY A 126 -8.67 10.76 5.44
CA GLY A 126 -7.92 10.07 6.48
C GLY A 126 -7.98 8.54 6.41
N GLN A 127 -8.46 7.97 5.30
CA GLN A 127 -8.45 6.51 5.12
C GLN A 127 -7.06 6.05 4.66
N PHE A 128 -6.63 4.90 5.17
CA PHE A 128 -5.34 4.33 4.83
C PHE A 128 -5.46 3.22 3.80
N GLY A 129 -4.51 3.20 2.88
CA GLY A 129 -4.21 2.09 2.00
C GLY A 129 -2.72 1.83 1.95
N VAL A 130 -2.35 0.66 1.44
CA VAL A 130 -0.97 0.29 1.17
C VAL A 130 -0.84 -0.19 -0.26
N GLN A 131 0.28 0.17 -0.86
CA GLN A 131 0.69 -0.32 -2.16
C GLN A 131 1.69 -1.44 -1.96
N LEU A 132 1.34 -2.63 -2.42
CA LEU A 132 2.15 -3.83 -2.28
C LEU A 132 2.55 -4.36 -3.65
N GLN A 133 3.74 -4.94 -3.73
CA GLN A 133 4.22 -5.62 -4.91
C GLN A 133 4.57 -7.07 -4.56
N ARG A 134 3.96 -8.03 -5.26
CA ARG A 134 4.30 -9.45 -5.10
C ARG A 134 5.71 -9.72 -5.61
N LYS A 135 6.53 -10.37 -4.79
CA LYS A 135 7.95 -10.59 -5.10
C LYS A 135 8.17 -11.54 -6.29
N LYS A 136 7.26 -12.49 -6.50
CA LYS A 136 7.39 -13.55 -7.51
C LYS A 136 7.25 -13.05 -8.94
N ASP A 137 6.26 -12.20 -9.20
CA ASP A 137 5.89 -11.76 -10.56
C ASP A 137 5.84 -10.23 -10.71
N GLY A 138 6.09 -9.48 -9.63
CA GLY A 138 6.10 -8.03 -9.65
C GLY A 138 4.73 -7.38 -9.75
N ALA A 139 3.64 -8.14 -9.59
CA ALA A 139 2.27 -7.62 -9.67
C ALA A 139 2.00 -6.63 -8.52
N TYR A 140 1.37 -5.50 -8.85
CA TYR A 140 1.03 -4.44 -7.90
C TYR A 140 -0.41 -4.58 -7.40
N PHE A 141 -0.59 -4.30 -6.13
CA PHE A 141 -1.87 -4.33 -5.45
C PHE A 141 -2.03 -3.10 -4.58
N PHE A 142 -3.25 -2.59 -4.51
CA PHE A 142 -3.64 -1.57 -3.55
C PHE A 142 -4.62 -2.18 -2.56
N TYR A 143 -4.25 -2.21 -1.29
CA TYR A 143 -5.12 -2.71 -0.21
C TYR A 143 -5.57 -1.56 0.68
N ARG A 144 -6.87 -1.48 0.98
CA ARG A 144 -7.35 -0.68 2.10
C ARG A 144 -6.94 -1.37 3.41
N THR A 145 -6.51 -0.59 4.40
CA THR A 145 -6.03 -1.13 5.68
C THR A 145 -6.41 -0.25 6.87
N LYS A 146 -6.37 -0.84 8.08
CA LYS A 146 -6.19 -0.12 9.33
C LYS A 146 -4.69 0.06 9.55
N ILE A 147 -4.20 1.28 9.71
CA ILE A 147 -2.75 1.54 9.82
C ILE A 147 -2.17 1.04 11.14
N GLN A 148 -3.00 0.95 12.18
CA GLN A 148 -2.67 0.39 13.50
C GLN A 148 -2.25 -1.08 13.46
N ASN A 149 -2.61 -1.77 12.38
CA ASN A 149 -2.22 -3.16 12.18
C ASN A 149 -0.79 -3.30 11.65
N TRP A 150 -0.11 -2.22 11.26
CA TRP A 150 1.22 -2.28 10.66
C TRP A 150 2.28 -1.88 11.67
N VAL A 151 3.23 -2.78 11.91
CA VAL A 151 4.38 -2.54 12.79
C VAL A 151 5.68 -2.71 12.01
N ILE A 152 6.69 -1.92 12.37
CA ILE A 152 8.04 -1.94 11.79
C ILE A 152 9.06 -2.06 12.90
#